data_AF-A0A2P5FY65-F1
#
_entry.id   AF-A0A2P5FY65-F1
#
_cell.length_a   1.000
_cell.length_b   1.000
_cell.length_c   1.000
_cell.angle_alpha   90.00
_cell.angle_beta   90.00
_cell.angle_gamma   90.00
#
_symmetry.space_group_name_H-M   'P 1'
#
loop_
_entity.id
_entity.type
_entity.pdbx_description
1 polymer ?
#
loop_
_entity_poly.entity_id
_entity_poly.type
_entity_poly.pdbx_seq_one_letter_code
_entity_poly.pdbx_strand_id
1 'polypeptide(L)'
;MRETTFMHFLSVAILACLSAFYANAEDPYRYYTWEVTYGKAPSLGNQQVILINGQFPGPTVDCVTNDNIIINVINKLDEPFLLTWNGIKQRKTTWQDGVLGTNCPIPPNSNWTYKFQAKDQIGTYFYFPSTKMHRASGGFGGFNVAHRSVIPVPYPMPAEEYTLLIGDWYKAGHKALAQRLDSGYSLPPPDAILINGLPRDAVFTGERARPNPQGSFHYGTIPVARTIILANSNSKIGGKLRYAVNRVSYVDPSTPLKLADWYNIPGVFNLNTIKDTPSPGPAFLGVSVIGTALHDFIEIVFQNNELKFQSWHLDGNSFYVVAYGPGQWTPKMRRKYNNIDGVARHTVPVIK
;
A
#
# COMPACT_ATOMS: atom_id res chain seq x y z
N MET A 1 -30.14 51.69 36.28
CA MET A 1 -28.73 51.32 36.01
C MET A 1 -28.32 49.94 36.55
N ARG A 2 -29.05 49.27 37.46
CA ARG A 2 -28.67 47.93 37.98
C ARG A 2 -29.19 46.74 37.16
N GLU A 3 -30.38 46.86 36.56
CA GLU A 3 -31.00 45.73 35.85
C GLU A 3 -30.40 45.47 34.46
N THR A 4 -30.04 46.53 33.73
CA THR A 4 -29.40 46.42 32.41
C THR A 4 -28.05 45.71 32.50
N THR A 5 -27.28 45.96 33.54
CA THR A 5 -25.98 45.31 33.76
C THR A 5 -26.14 43.82 34.08
N PHE A 6 -27.17 43.44 34.85
CA PHE A 6 -27.45 42.04 35.19
C PHE A 6 -27.87 41.22 33.96
N MET A 7 -28.73 41.77 33.09
CA MET A 7 -29.08 41.11 31.83
C MET A 7 -27.88 40.95 30.89
N HIS A 8 -26.95 41.90 30.87
CA HIS A 8 -25.71 41.79 30.07
C HIS A 8 -24.81 40.68 30.60
N PHE A 9 -24.64 40.56 31.92
CA PHE A 9 -23.86 39.46 32.50
C PHE A 9 -24.52 38.09 32.27
N LEU A 10 -25.85 38.01 32.38
CA LEU A 10 -26.59 36.77 32.12
C LEU A 10 -26.51 36.34 30.66
N SER A 11 -26.62 37.27 29.71
CA SER A 11 -26.53 36.98 28.28
C SER A 11 -25.11 36.60 27.84
N VAL A 12 -24.06 37.23 28.40
CA VAL A 12 -22.66 36.81 28.17
C VAL A 12 -22.39 35.44 28.77
N ALA A 13 -22.91 35.14 29.97
CA ALA A 13 -22.78 33.83 30.59
C ALA A 13 -23.52 32.73 29.78
N ILE A 14 -24.70 33.03 29.25
CA ILE A 14 -25.43 32.12 28.36
C ILE A 14 -24.67 31.92 27.04
N LEU A 15 -24.09 32.95 26.43
CA LEU A 15 -23.26 32.81 25.22
C LEU A 15 -21.98 32.00 25.50
N ALA A 16 -21.33 32.18 26.64
CA ALA A 16 -20.14 31.43 27.04
C ALA A 16 -20.46 29.97 27.38
N CYS A 17 -21.63 29.71 28.00
CA CYS A 17 -22.10 28.35 28.21
C CYS A 17 -22.51 27.69 26.89
N LEU A 18 -23.16 28.42 25.97
CA LEU A 18 -23.55 27.92 24.65
C LEU A 18 -22.33 27.66 23.75
N SER A 19 -21.23 28.41 23.88
CA SER A 19 -19.98 28.15 23.14
C SER A 19 -19.16 26.98 23.70
N ALA A 20 -19.39 26.59 24.96
CA ALA A 20 -18.82 25.38 25.55
C ALA A 20 -19.50 24.10 25.07
N PHE A 21 -20.70 24.19 24.51
CA PHE A 21 -21.39 23.08 23.85
C PHE A 21 -21.17 23.17 22.34
N TYR A 22 -20.46 22.18 21.78
CA TYR A 22 -20.31 21.90 20.34
C TYR A 22 -19.20 22.63 19.57
N ALA A 23 -17.96 22.45 20.00
CA ALA A 23 -16.86 22.31 19.05
C ALA A 23 -16.22 20.93 19.25
N ASN A 24 -16.77 19.89 18.61
CA ASN A 24 -16.03 18.65 18.41
C ASN A 24 -14.90 18.97 17.42
N ALA A 25 -13.74 19.35 17.95
CA ALA A 25 -12.55 19.70 17.16
C ALA A 25 -11.85 18.48 16.54
N GLU A 26 -12.39 17.27 16.75
CA GLU A 26 -11.81 16.02 16.28
C GLU A 26 -12.41 15.60 14.94
N ASP A 27 -11.57 15.01 14.08
CA ASP A 27 -12.02 14.49 12.79
C ASP A 27 -12.92 13.24 12.96
N PRO A 28 -13.89 13.00 12.06
CA PRO A 28 -14.83 11.88 12.18
C PRO A 28 -14.15 10.51 12.24
N TYR A 29 -14.76 9.58 12.98
CA TYR A 29 -14.32 8.19 13.07
C TYR A 29 -15.18 7.26 12.22
N ARG A 30 -14.54 6.34 11.51
CA ARG A 30 -15.15 5.22 10.77
C ARG A 30 -14.76 3.92 11.44
N TYR A 31 -15.76 3.16 11.89
CA TYR A 31 -15.56 1.90 12.59
C TYR A 31 -16.01 0.74 11.72
N TYR A 32 -15.17 -0.28 11.63
CA TYR A 32 -15.46 -1.51 10.93
C TYR A 32 -15.05 -2.71 11.79
N THR A 33 -15.87 -3.76 11.76
CA THR A 33 -15.50 -5.08 12.27
C THR A 33 -15.58 -6.08 11.14
N TRP A 34 -14.45 -6.71 10.84
CA TRP A 34 -14.25 -7.59 9.70
C TRP A 34 -13.88 -8.99 10.18
N GLU A 35 -14.74 -9.96 9.90
CA GLU A 35 -14.45 -11.37 10.07
C GLU A 35 -13.90 -11.94 8.77
N VAL A 36 -12.68 -12.48 8.84
CA VAL A 36 -11.97 -13.07 7.70
C VAL A 36 -12.10 -14.58 7.76
N THR A 37 -12.79 -15.17 6.78
CA THR A 37 -13.12 -16.61 6.75
C THR A 37 -12.77 -17.22 5.41
N TYR A 38 -12.61 -18.55 5.38
CA TYR A 38 -12.76 -19.28 4.14
C TYR A 38 -14.24 -19.49 3.82
N GLY A 39 -14.59 -19.32 2.55
CA GLY A 39 -15.93 -19.63 2.06
C GLY A 39 -15.95 -19.87 0.56
N LYS A 40 -17.13 -19.89 -0.05
CA LYS A 40 -17.31 -20.03 -1.49
C LYS A 40 -17.76 -18.70 -2.08
N ALA A 41 -17.23 -18.33 -3.24
CA ALA A 41 -17.76 -17.23 -4.04
C ALA A 41 -18.60 -17.84 -5.17
N PRO A 42 -19.95 -17.69 -5.15
CA PRO A 42 -20.82 -18.27 -6.18
C PRO A 42 -20.45 -17.86 -7.61
N SER A 43 -19.94 -16.64 -7.79
CA SER A 43 -19.46 -16.11 -9.08
C SER A 43 -18.27 -16.88 -9.67
N LEU A 44 -17.56 -17.66 -8.85
CA LEU A 44 -16.35 -18.42 -9.20
C LEU A 44 -16.56 -19.93 -9.08
N GLY A 45 -17.82 -20.37 -8.92
CA GLY A 45 -18.17 -21.78 -8.76
C GLY A 45 -17.90 -22.32 -7.35
N ASN A 46 -17.42 -23.57 -7.26
CA ASN A 46 -17.21 -24.27 -5.98
C ASN A 46 -15.83 -24.02 -5.34
N GLN A 47 -15.06 -23.05 -5.83
CA GLN A 47 -13.74 -22.73 -5.32
C GLN A 47 -13.82 -22.11 -3.92
N GLN A 48 -12.91 -22.53 -3.03
CA GLN A 48 -12.71 -21.90 -1.73
C GLN A 48 -11.92 -20.59 -1.90
N VAL A 49 -12.42 -19.51 -1.31
CA VAL A 49 -11.84 -18.17 -1.34
C VAL A 49 -11.76 -17.59 0.08
N ILE A 50 -11.00 -16.51 0.24
CA ILE A 50 -10.98 -15.70 1.46
C ILE A 50 -12.04 -14.63 1.34
N LEU A 51 -12.99 -14.64 2.28
CA LEU A 51 -14.09 -13.70 2.40
C LEU A 51 -13.83 -12.71 3.53
N ILE A 52 -14.38 -11.50 3.41
CA ILE A 52 -14.47 -10.54 4.51
C ILE A 52 -15.95 -10.28 4.77
N ASN A 53 -16.43 -10.59 5.98
CA ASN A 53 -17.87 -10.54 6.32
C ASN A 53 -18.75 -11.29 5.31
N GLY A 54 -18.27 -12.44 4.82
CA GLY A 54 -18.98 -13.26 3.83
C GLY A 54 -18.97 -12.71 2.39
N GLN A 55 -18.24 -11.62 2.12
CA GLN A 55 -18.20 -10.97 0.81
C GLN A 55 -16.93 -11.28 0.01
N PHE A 56 -17.09 -11.36 -1.31
CA PHE A 56 -16.01 -11.41 -2.30
C PHE A 56 -16.40 -10.58 -3.54
N PRO A 57 -15.64 -9.53 -3.91
CA PRO A 57 -14.56 -8.92 -3.14
C PRO A 57 -15.01 -8.45 -1.75
N GLY A 58 -14.06 -8.12 -0.88
CA GLY A 58 -14.37 -7.58 0.44
C GLY A 58 -15.07 -6.22 0.38
N PRO A 59 -15.70 -5.77 1.48
CA PRO A 59 -16.43 -4.51 1.55
C PRO A 59 -15.53 -3.31 1.25
N THR A 60 -16.03 -2.33 0.51
CA THR A 60 -15.31 -1.07 0.26
C THR A 60 -15.22 -0.24 1.54
N VAL A 61 -14.05 0.36 1.79
CA VAL A 61 -13.89 1.42 2.78
C VAL A 61 -14.05 2.76 2.09
N ASP A 62 -15.14 3.47 2.37
CA ASP A 62 -15.33 4.84 1.89
C ASP A 62 -15.18 5.81 3.06
N CYS A 63 -14.25 6.75 2.93
CA CYS A 63 -14.02 7.79 3.92
C CYS A 63 -13.75 9.15 3.27
N VAL A 64 -13.74 10.20 4.08
CA VAL A 64 -13.35 11.55 3.65
C VAL A 64 -11.92 11.83 4.13
N THR A 65 -11.19 12.70 3.43
CA THR A 65 -9.86 13.13 3.86
C THR A 65 -9.91 13.57 5.34
N ASN A 66 -8.89 13.17 6.10
CA ASN A 66 -8.71 13.30 7.54
C ASN A 66 -9.62 12.41 8.41
N ASP A 67 -10.51 11.58 7.88
CA ASP A 67 -11.25 10.63 8.74
C ASP A 67 -10.29 9.69 9.48
N ASN A 68 -10.60 9.40 10.74
CA ASN A 68 -9.97 8.37 11.55
C ASN A 68 -10.59 7.00 11.23
N ILE A 69 -9.77 6.04 10.86
CA ILE A 69 -10.19 4.71 10.41
C ILE A 69 -9.81 3.68 11.47
N ILE A 70 -10.81 2.97 11.97
CA ILE A 70 -10.68 1.94 13.00
C ILE A 70 -11.27 0.63 12.45
N ILE A 71 -10.40 -0.32 12.10
CA ILE A 71 -10.81 -1.60 11.50
C ILE A 71 -10.35 -2.74 12.40
N ASN A 72 -11.30 -3.39 13.08
CA ASN A 72 -11.04 -4.59 13.86
C ASN A 72 -11.16 -5.83 12.98
N VAL A 73 -10.03 -6.48 12.71
CA VAL A 73 -9.93 -7.66 11.86
C VAL A 73 -9.86 -8.91 12.74
N ILE A 74 -10.83 -9.80 12.59
CA ILE A 74 -10.93 -11.09 13.29
C ILE A 74 -10.49 -12.18 12.32
N ASN A 75 -9.39 -12.85 12.61
CA ASN A 75 -8.87 -13.92 11.77
C ASN A 75 -9.54 -15.26 12.12
N LYS A 76 -10.35 -15.80 11.22
CA LYS A 76 -10.94 -17.15 11.32
C LYS A 76 -10.32 -18.13 10.31
N LEU A 77 -9.23 -17.75 9.66
CA LEU A 77 -8.44 -18.66 8.83
C LEU A 77 -7.62 -19.61 9.72
N ASP A 78 -7.11 -20.67 9.11
CA ASP A 78 -6.19 -21.62 9.73
C ASP A 78 -4.71 -21.19 9.63
N GLU A 79 -4.45 -19.99 9.11
CA GLU A 79 -3.11 -19.42 8.91
C GLU A 79 -3.03 -17.99 9.47
N PRO A 80 -1.82 -17.52 9.89
CA PRO A 80 -1.65 -16.14 10.30
C PRO A 80 -1.91 -15.14 9.16
N PHE A 81 -2.59 -14.04 9.47
CA PHE A 81 -3.15 -13.14 8.46
C PHE A 81 -2.80 -11.67 8.74
N LEU A 82 -2.58 -10.89 7.67
CA LEU A 82 -2.45 -9.43 7.72
C LEU A 82 -3.18 -8.82 6.52
N LEU A 83 -3.65 -7.58 6.68
CA LEU A 83 -4.16 -6.74 5.59
C LEU A 83 -3.28 -5.52 5.49
N THR A 84 -2.90 -5.18 4.26
CA THR A 84 -2.23 -3.91 3.95
C THR A 84 -3.16 -2.97 3.20
N TRP A 85 -2.88 -1.68 3.30
CA TRP A 85 -3.70 -0.57 2.82
C TRP A 85 -2.97 0.12 1.66
N ASN A 86 -3.02 -0.48 0.46
CA ASN A 86 -2.13 -0.12 -0.63
C ASN A 86 -2.27 1.35 -1.04
N GLY A 87 -1.17 2.10 -0.91
CA GLY A 87 -1.09 3.53 -1.21
C GLY A 87 -1.54 4.46 -0.07
N ILE A 88 -2.06 3.96 1.05
CA ILE A 88 -2.27 4.75 2.26
C ILE A 88 -0.91 4.96 2.95
N LYS A 89 -0.56 6.22 3.23
CA LYS A 89 0.80 6.62 3.63
C LYS A 89 1.16 6.28 5.07
N GLN A 90 0.21 5.83 5.89
CA GLN A 90 0.42 5.47 7.30
C GLN A 90 1.21 6.53 8.10
N ARG A 91 0.91 7.81 7.87
CA ARG A 91 1.66 8.92 8.47
C ARG A 91 1.53 8.90 9.99
N LYS A 92 2.66 8.71 10.67
CA LYS A 92 2.76 8.53 12.14
C LYS A 92 2.09 7.26 12.67
N THR A 93 1.69 6.33 11.80
CA THR A 93 1.03 5.06 12.16
C THR A 93 1.64 3.87 11.41
N THR A 94 2.94 3.93 11.11
CA THR A 94 3.64 2.90 10.31
C THR A 94 3.49 1.46 10.83
N TRP A 95 3.24 1.25 12.13
CA TRP A 95 2.93 -0.08 12.70
C TRP A 95 1.50 -0.56 12.40
N GLN A 96 0.75 0.16 11.55
CA GLN A 96 -0.60 -0.17 11.08
C GLN A 96 -0.61 -0.50 9.59
N ASP A 97 0.56 -0.53 8.96
CA ASP A 97 0.71 -0.80 7.52
C ASP A 97 0.32 -2.24 7.16
N GLY A 98 0.41 -3.14 8.13
CA GLY A 98 -0.09 -4.50 7.99
C GLY A 98 0.72 -5.34 7.01
N VAL A 99 2.05 -5.20 7.07
CA VAL A 99 3.02 -6.06 6.38
C VAL A 99 3.95 -6.73 7.40
N LEU A 100 4.63 -7.82 7.01
CA LEU A 100 5.52 -8.58 7.92
C LEU A 100 6.67 -7.73 8.51
N GLY A 101 7.08 -6.68 7.80
CA GLY A 101 8.07 -5.73 8.30
C GLY A 101 7.58 -4.83 9.45
N THR A 102 6.27 -4.60 9.57
CA THR A 102 5.69 -3.65 10.53
C THR A 102 4.85 -4.31 11.61
N ASN A 103 4.29 -5.50 11.33
CA ASN A 103 3.29 -6.15 12.18
C ASN A 103 3.61 -7.63 12.37
N CYS A 104 3.35 -8.14 13.58
CA CYS A 104 3.16 -9.57 13.78
C CYS A 104 1.84 -9.98 13.12
N PRO A 105 1.81 -11.05 12.30
CA PRO A 105 0.55 -11.56 11.73
C PRO A 105 -0.47 -11.94 12.80
N ILE A 106 -1.75 -11.65 12.52
CA ILE A 106 -2.87 -11.97 13.40
C ILE A 106 -3.01 -13.50 13.47
N PRO A 107 -2.79 -14.14 14.63
CA PRO A 107 -2.95 -15.59 14.76
C PRO A 107 -4.38 -16.07 14.44
N PRO A 108 -4.55 -17.35 14.06
CA PRO A 108 -5.86 -17.97 13.95
C PRO A 108 -6.71 -17.76 15.22
N ASN A 109 -7.99 -17.46 15.05
CA ASN A 109 -8.98 -17.23 16.11
C ASN A 109 -8.70 -16.03 17.03
N SER A 110 -7.85 -15.10 16.61
CA SER A 110 -7.60 -13.85 17.33
C SER A 110 -7.95 -12.64 16.47
N ASN A 111 -7.78 -11.43 17.02
CA ASN A 111 -8.08 -10.19 16.33
C ASN A 111 -6.97 -9.15 16.48
N TRP A 112 -7.00 -8.17 15.58
CA TRP A 112 -6.18 -6.97 15.67
C TRP A 112 -6.97 -5.77 15.16
N THR A 113 -6.84 -4.64 15.84
CA THR A 113 -7.47 -3.39 15.42
C THR A 113 -6.46 -2.46 14.77
N TYR A 114 -6.60 -2.25 13.47
CA TYR A 114 -5.88 -1.22 12.72
C TYR A 114 -6.47 0.16 13.05
N LYS A 115 -5.60 1.13 13.37
CA LYS A 115 -5.99 2.50 13.72
C LYS A 115 -5.10 3.52 13.01
N PHE A 116 -5.62 4.17 11.98
CA PHE A 116 -4.87 5.17 11.22
C PHE A 116 -5.80 6.28 10.72
N GLN A 117 -5.22 7.34 10.15
CA GLN A 117 -5.98 8.47 9.63
C GLN A 117 -5.63 8.69 8.16
N ALA A 118 -6.64 8.96 7.31
CA ALA A 118 -6.40 9.22 5.89
C ALA A 118 -5.62 10.52 5.61
N LYS A 119 -5.57 11.42 6.60
CA LYS A 119 -4.86 12.71 6.55
C LYS A 119 -5.27 13.55 5.34
N ASP A 120 -4.32 13.96 4.51
CA ASP A 120 -4.49 14.81 3.33
C ASP A 120 -4.67 14.02 2.03
N GLN A 121 -4.82 12.69 2.10
CA GLN A 121 -4.98 11.87 0.91
C GLN A 121 -6.39 11.99 0.34
N ILE A 122 -6.47 12.10 -0.98
CA ILE A 122 -7.71 11.99 -1.77
C ILE A 122 -7.40 11.02 -2.91
N GLY A 123 -8.34 10.12 -3.23
CA GLY A 123 -8.23 9.23 -4.37
C GLY A 123 -8.70 7.81 -4.11
N THR A 124 -8.41 6.95 -5.08
CA THR A 124 -8.79 5.54 -5.10
C THR A 124 -7.61 4.66 -4.71
N TYR A 125 -7.82 3.84 -3.71
CA TYR A 125 -6.87 2.88 -3.14
C TYR A 125 -7.58 1.53 -3.01
N PHE A 126 -6.86 0.54 -2.50
CA PHE A 126 -7.41 -0.79 -2.25
C PHE A 126 -6.63 -1.45 -1.12
N TYR A 127 -7.22 -2.44 -0.49
CA TYR A 127 -6.56 -3.26 0.52
C TYR A 127 -6.49 -4.71 0.05
N PHE A 128 -5.51 -5.46 0.56
CA PHE A 128 -5.38 -6.88 0.28
C PHE A 128 -4.56 -7.62 1.34
N PRO A 129 -4.63 -8.96 1.39
CA PRO A 129 -3.81 -9.74 2.31
C PRO A 129 -2.33 -9.69 1.92
N SER A 130 -1.47 -9.27 2.85
CA SER A 130 -0.03 -9.10 2.60
C SER A 130 0.82 -10.32 2.96
N THR A 131 0.21 -11.37 3.53
CA THR A 131 0.93 -12.59 3.94
C THR A 131 0.80 -13.71 2.91
N LYS A 132 1.92 -14.38 2.65
CA LYS A 132 2.01 -15.56 1.77
C LYS A 132 1.38 -15.27 0.39
N MET A 133 0.52 -16.17 -0.08
CA MET A 133 -0.23 -16.06 -1.32
C MET A 133 -1.72 -15.73 -1.07
N HIS A 134 -2.10 -15.28 0.14
CA HIS A 134 -3.52 -15.09 0.50
C HIS A 134 -4.28 -14.20 -0.48
N ARG A 135 -3.65 -13.12 -0.98
CA ARG A 135 -4.24 -12.23 -2.00
C ARG A 135 -4.75 -12.97 -3.25
N ALA A 136 -4.07 -14.05 -3.66
CA ALA A 136 -4.47 -14.85 -4.82
C ALA A 136 -5.79 -15.62 -4.60
N SER A 137 -6.24 -15.76 -3.34
CA SER A 137 -7.51 -16.40 -2.97
C SER A 137 -8.60 -15.39 -2.57
N GLY A 138 -8.36 -14.07 -2.65
CA GLY A 138 -9.33 -13.05 -2.23
C GLY A 138 -8.87 -12.20 -1.05
N GLY A 139 -9.82 -11.81 -0.20
CA GLY A 139 -9.58 -10.91 0.93
C GLY A 139 -9.18 -9.48 0.54
N PHE A 140 -9.37 -9.08 -0.72
CA PHE A 140 -9.10 -7.74 -1.22
C PHE A 140 -10.40 -6.94 -1.41
N GLY A 141 -10.30 -5.62 -1.34
CA GLY A 141 -11.44 -4.71 -1.52
C GLY A 141 -11.01 -3.27 -1.79
N GLY A 142 -11.96 -2.42 -2.13
CA GLY A 142 -11.71 -1.00 -2.43
C GLY A 142 -11.47 -0.17 -1.17
N PHE A 143 -10.72 0.91 -1.32
CA PHE A 143 -10.51 1.92 -0.29
C PHE A 143 -10.53 3.30 -0.94
N ASN A 144 -11.61 4.06 -0.78
CA ASN A 144 -11.77 5.37 -1.39
C ASN A 144 -11.66 6.47 -0.34
N VAL A 145 -10.89 7.50 -0.66
CA VAL A 145 -10.81 8.72 0.15
C VAL A 145 -11.34 9.89 -0.65
N ALA A 146 -12.54 10.34 -0.31
CA ALA A 146 -13.18 11.50 -0.90
C ALA A 146 -12.58 12.82 -0.35
N HIS A 147 -12.68 13.88 -1.14
CA HIS A 147 -12.35 15.23 -0.69
C HIS A 147 -13.40 15.74 0.31
N ARG A 148 -13.02 16.71 1.16
CA ARG A 148 -14.00 17.44 1.97
C ARG A 148 -14.80 18.38 1.07
N SER A 149 -16.07 18.63 1.39
CA SER A 149 -16.94 19.55 0.65
C SER A 149 -16.38 20.97 0.47
N VAL A 150 -15.47 21.39 1.36
CA VAL A 150 -14.79 22.70 1.30
C VAL A 150 -13.56 22.73 0.38
N ILE A 151 -13.14 21.58 -0.16
CA ILE A 151 -11.99 21.46 -1.07
C ILE A 151 -12.53 21.37 -2.50
N PRO A 152 -12.36 22.42 -3.34
CA PRO A 152 -12.81 22.36 -4.72
C PRO A 152 -11.97 21.37 -5.52
N VAL A 153 -12.63 20.55 -6.35
CA VAL A 153 -11.98 19.69 -7.34
C VAL A 153 -11.92 20.38 -8.70
N PRO A 154 -10.84 20.22 -9.49
CA PRO A 154 -10.65 20.94 -10.76
C PRO A 154 -11.46 20.34 -11.93
N TYR A 155 -12.54 19.63 -11.63
CA TYR A 155 -13.40 18.96 -12.60
C TYR A 155 -14.86 18.94 -12.12
N PRO A 156 -15.85 18.84 -13.04
CA PRO A 156 -17.26 18.73 -12.66
C PRO A 156 -17.54 17.51 -11.79
N MET A 157 -18.59 17.59 -10.96
CA MET A 157 -19.10 16.43 -10.24
C MET A 157 -19.53 15.35 -11.25
N PRO A 158 -19.07 14.10 -11.11
CA PRO A 158 -19.49 13.02 -11.98
C PRO A 158 -20.97 12.71 -11.76
N ALA A 159 -21.65 12.19 -12.78
CA ALA A 159 -23.02 11.70 -12.64
C ALA A 159 -23.08 10.50 -11.67
N GLU A 160 -22.08 9.62 -11.74
CA GLU A 160 -21.95 8.42 -10.92
C GLU A 160 -20.46 8.07 -10.72
N GLU A 161 -20.15 7.38 -9.61
CA GLU A 161 -18.81 6.90 -9.29
C GLU A 161 -18.84 5.39 -9.03
N TYR A 162 -17.84 4.69 -9.57
CA TYR A 162 -17.73 3.23 -9.48
C TYR A 162 -16.35 2.83 -8.99
N THR A 163 -16.30 1.88 -8.05
CA THR A 163 -15.04 1.23 -7.65
C THR A 163 -14.79 0.02 -8.57
N LEU A 164 -13.65 0.02 -9.26
CA LEU A 164 -13.20 -1.06 -10.14
C LEU A 164 -11.96 -1.74 -9.57
N LEU A 165 -12.09 -3.01 -9.23
CA LEU A 165 -11.01 -3.89 -8.82
C LEU A 165 -10.73 -4.87 -9.95
N ILE A 166 -9.50 -4.85 -10.48
CA ILE A 166 -9.07 -5.70 -11.59
C ILE A 166 -7.87 -6.52 -11.16
N GLY A 167 -7.91 -7.82 -11.40
CA GLY A 167 -6.82 -8.74 -11.07
C GLY A 167 -6.89 -10.03 -11.86
N ASP A 168 -5.78 -10.75 -11.93
CA ASP A 168 -5.74 -12.11 -12.45
C ASP A 168 -6.28 -13.10 -11.41
N TRP A 169 -6.69 -14.28 -11.87
CA TRP A 169 -7.28 -15.31 -11.02
C TRP A 169 -6.77 -16.70 -11.34
N TYR A 170 -6.56 -17.48 -10.28
CA TYR A 170 -6.17 -18.88 -10.35
C TYR A 170 -7.25 -19.71 -9.70
N LYS A 171 -7.69 -20.78 -10.38
CA LYS A 171 -8.58 -21.79 -9.79
C LYS A 171 -7.89 -22.58 -8.69
N ALA A 172 -6.56 -22.70 -8.77
CA ALA A 172 -5.75 -23.25 -7.70
C ALA A 172 -5.73 -22.28 -6.51
N GLY A 173 -6.09 -22.76 -5.32
CA GLY A 173 -6.04 -21.96 -4.09
C GLY A 173 -4.62 -21.57 -3.70
N HIS A 174 -4.50 -20.49 -2.89
CA HIS A 174 -3.23 -19.91 -2.45
C HIS A 174 -2.23 -20.92 -1.88
N LYS A 175 -2.68 -21.94 -1.13
CA LYS A 175 -1.80 -22.99 -0.58
C LYS A 175 -1.13 -23.82 -1.68
N ALA A 176 -1.88 -24.20 -2.71
CA ALA A 176 -1.35 -24.95 -3.85
C ALA A 176 -0.39 -24.08 -4.69
N LEU A 177 -0.71 -22.80 -4.88
CA LEU A 177 0.17 -21.84 -5.56
C LEU A 177 1.49 -21.65 -4.78
N ALA A 178 1.41 -21.49 -3.45
CA ALA A 178 2.58 -21.38 -2.59
C ALA A 178 3.43 -22.65 -2.66
N GLN A 179 2.84 -23.84 -2.51
CA GLN A 179 3.55 -25.12 -2.59
C GLN A 179 4.25 -25.31 -3.94
N ARG A 180 3.61 -24.87 -5.04
CA ARG A 180 4.19 -24.93 -6.38
C ARG A 180 5.46 -24.07 -6.48
N LEU A 181 5.40 -22.83 -5.99
CA LEU A 181 6.56 -21.94 -5.92
C LEU A 181 7.65 -22.49 -5.00
N ASP A 182 7.25 -23.09 -3.87
CA ASP A 182 8.16 -23.72 -2.92
C ASP A 182 8.90 -24.91 -3.51
N SER A 183 8.25 -25.63 -4.42
CA SER A 183 8.82 -26.73 -5.20
C SER A 183 9.68 -26.26 -6.38
N GLY A 184 9.83 -24.95 -6.59
CA GLY A 184 10.67 -24.35 -7.63
C GLY A 184 10.01 -24.19 -9.00
N TYR A 185 8.70 -24.43 -9.12
CA TYR A 185 7.96 -24.24 -10.36
C TYR A 185 7.39 -22.83 -10.46
N SER A 186 7.43 -22.24 -11.67
CA SER A 186 6.73 -20.99 -11.94
C SER A 186 5.20 -21.18 -11.89
N LEU A 187 4.46 -20.14 -11.54
CA LEU A 187 3.00 -20.12 -11.65
C LEU A 187 2.57 -20.39 -13.11
N PRO A 188 1.46 -21.10 -13.33
CA PRO A 188 0.85 -21.21 -14.65
C PRO A 188 0.34 -19.85 -15.14
N PRO A 189 -0.09 -19.70 -16.40
CA PRO A 189 -0.96 -18.60 -16.78
C PRO A 189 -2.23 -18.58 -15.90
N PRO A 190 -2.78 -17.40 -15.59
CA PRO A 190 -4.02 -17.30 -14.84
C PRO A 190 -5.20 -17.88 -15.61
N ASP A 191 -6.18 -18.42 -14.89
CA ASP A 191 -7.41 -19.01 -15.44
C ASP A 191 -8.40 -17.96 -15.93
N ALA A 192 -8.37 -16.75 -15.36
CA ALA A 192 -9.25 -15.65 -15.73
C ALA A 192 -8.66 -14.29 -15.33
N ILE A 193 -9.23 -13.22 -15.89
CA ILE A 193 -9.17 -11.88 -15.31
C ILE A 193 -10.50 -11.66 -14.58
N LEU A 194 -10.45 -11.12 -13.37
CA LEU A 194 -11.62 -10.71 -12.62
C LEU A 194 -11.76 -9.20 -12.64
N ILE A 195 -13.00 -8.76 -12.80
CA ILE A 195 -13.42 -7.38 -12.61
C ILE A 195 -14.49 -7.40 -11.54
N ASN A 196 -14.22 -6.75 -10.41
CA ASN A 196 -15.09 -6.76 -9.22
C ASN A 196 -15.48 -8.20 -8.80
N GLY A 197 -14.54 -9.14 -8.89
CA GLY A 197 -14.75 -10.54 -8.50
C GLY A 197 -15.59 -11.38 -9.46
N LEU A 198 -15.90 -10.86 -10.65
CA LEU A 198 -16.63 -11.57 -11.69
C LEU A 198 -15.69 -11.99 -12.84
N PRO A 199 -15.75 -13.26 -13.29
CA PRO A 199 -15.05 -13.70 -14.49
C PRO A 199 -15.91 -13.30 -15.70
N ARG A 200 -15.68 -12.11 -16.26
CA ARG A 200 -16.38 -11.67 -17.48
C ARG A 200 -15.39 -11.08 -18.48
N ASP A 201 -15.68 -11.27 -19.76
CA ASP A 201 -15.00 -10.67 -20.91
C ASP A 201 -15.32 -9.16 -21.02
N ALA A 202 -15.09 -8.39 -19.97
CA ALA A 202 -15.28 -6.95 -20.05
C ALA A 202 -14.07 -6.31 -20.76
N VAL A 203 -14.33 -5.68 -21.90
CA VAL A 203 -13.38 -4.84 -22.62
C VAL A 203 -13.46 -3.44 -22.03
N PHE A 204 -12.39 -2.97 -21.41
CA PHE A 204 -12.26 -1.57 -21.01
C PHE A 204 -11.38 -0.83 -22.01
N THR A 205 -11.93 0.21 -22.62
CA THR A 205 -11.16 1.22 -23.36
C THR A 205 -10.88 2.39 -22.41
N GLY A 206 -9.63 2.52 -21.97
CA GLY A 206 -9.18 3.67 -21.21
C GLY A 206 -8.60 4.75 -22.13
N GLU A 207 -8.92 6.01 -21.89
CA GLU A 207 -8.21 7.13 -22.51
C GLU A 207 -6.84 7.32 -21.85
N ARG A 208 -5.85 7.77 -22.63
CA ARG A 208 -4.56 8.16 -22.09
C ARG A 208 -4.77 9.29 -21.09
N ALA A 209 -4.10 9.23 -19.93
CA ALA A 209 -4.13 10.32 -18.95
C ALA A 209 -3.89 11.67 -19.66
N ARG A 210 -4.82 12.61 -19.48
CA ARG A 210 -4.68 13.95 -20.05
C ARG A 210 -3.39 14.57 -19.52
N PRO A 211 -2.53 15.15 -20.37
CA PRO A 211 -1.36 15.89 -19.92
C PRO A 211 -1.83 17.22 -19.31
N ASN A 212 -2.40 17.14 -18.11
CA ASN A 212 -2.57 18.32 -17.29
C ASN A 212 -1.30 18.41 -16.44
N PRO A 213 -0.58 19.55 -16.42
CA PRO A 213 0.54 19.74 -15.51
C PRO A 213 0.08 19.42 -14.09
N GLN A 214 0.55 18.30 -13.54
CA GLN A 214 0.19 17.88 -12.19
C GLN A 214 1.29 18.35 -11.25
N GLY A 215 1.01 19.43 -10.53
CA GLY A 215 1.78 19.82 -9.35
C GLY A 215 2.34 21.24 -9.40
N SER A 216 2.13 21.95 -8.31
CA SER A 216 2.86 23.17 -7.95
C SER A 216 4.16 22.89 -7.18
N PHE A 217 4.50 21.60 -7.00
CA PHE A 217 5.64 21.19 -6.18
C PHE A 217 6.88 21.01 -7.06
N HIS A 218 7.84 21.93 -6.91
CA HIS A 218 9.09 21.96 -7.68
C HIS A 218 10.11 20.92 -7.18
N TYR A 219 9.77 19.63 -7.23
CA TYR A 219 10.65 18.56 -6.77
C TYR A 219 12.02 18.54 -7.48
N GLY A 220 12.06 19.00 -8.74
CA GLY A 220 13.30 19.07 -9.52
C GLY A 220 14.35 20.05 -9.02
N THR A 221 13.98 20.99 -8.13
CA THR A 221 14.93 21.92 -7.51
C THR A 221 15.48 21.42 -6.18
N ILE A 222 14.98 20.28 -5.67
CA ILE A 222 15.42 19.70 -4.41
C ILE A 222 16.72 18.91 -4.66
N PRO A 223 17.81 19.19 -3.94
CA PRO A 223 19.06 18.45 -4.12
C PRO A 223 18.89 16.98 -3.71
N VAL A 224 19.33 16.07 -4.58
CA VAL A 224 19.34 14.63 -4.30
C VAL A 224 20.45 14.35 -3.27
N ALA A 225 20.05 13.84 -2.11
CA ALA A 225 20.97 13.49 -1.02
C ALA A 225 21.72 12.17 -1.29
N ARG A 226 21.06 11.21 -1.94
CA ARG A 226 21.62 9.88 -2.23
C ARG A 226 20.91 9.24 -3.42
N THR A 227 21.68 8.52 -4.22
CA THR A 227 21.18 7.70 -5.32
C THR A 227 21.29 6.23 -4.97
N ILE A 228 20.18 5.50 -5.10
CA ILE A 228 20.09 4.05 -4.89
C ILE A 228 19.71 3.42 -6.22
N ILE A 229 20.48 2.46 -6.69
CA ILE A 229 20.24 1.66 -7.88
C ILE A 229 19.89 0.24 -7.44
N LEU A 230 18.64 -0.16 -7.66
CA LEU A 230 18.12 -1.48 -7.28
C LEU A 230 17.97 -2.33 -8.55
N ALA A 231 18.87 -3.29 -8.72
CA ALA A 231 18.82 -4.25 -9.82
C ALA A 231 18.24 -5.58 -9.34
N ASN A 232 17.21 -6.05 -10.03
CA ASN A 232 16.67 -7.37 -9.80
C ASN A 232 17.54 -8.46 -10.47
N SER A 233 17.35 -9.68 -9.99
CA SER A 233 17.92 -10.90 -10.56
C SER A 233 17.11 -12.09 -10.09
N ASN A 234 17.14 -13.19 -10.85
CA ASN A 234 16.75 -14.51 -10.36
C ASN A 234 18.00 -15.38 -10.13
N SER A 235 17.92 -16.30 -9.18
CA SER A 235 18.97 -17.27 -8.89
C SER A 235 18.41 -18.50 -8.19
N LYS A 236 19.13 -19.63 -8.25
CA LYS A 236 18.84 -20.80 -7.41
C LYS A 236 19.66 -20.73 -6.12
N ILE A 237 18.98 -20.64 -4.99
CA ILE A 237 19.61 -20.63 -3.65
C ILE A 237 19.08 -21.85 -2.89
N GLY A 238 19.96 -22.78 -2.54
CA GLY A 238 19.57 -24.06 -1.92
C GLY A 238 18.64 -24.90 -2.80
N GLY A 239 18.88 -24.93 -4.12
CA GLY A 239 18.05 -25.66 -5.08
C GLY A 239 16.73 -24.99 -5.47
N LYS A 240 16.28 -23.97 -4.72
CA LYS A 240 15.03 -23.25 -4.95
C LYS A 240 15.24 -21.99 -5.79
N LEU A 241 14.41 -21.79 -6.81
CA LEU A 241 14.37 -20.54 -7.58
C LEU A 241 13.93 -19.39 -6.67
N ARG A 242 14.71 -18.31 -6.65
CA ARG A 242 14.44 -17.10 -5.87
C ARG A 242 14.75 -15.86 -6.69
N TYR A 243 14.13 -14.76 -6.29
CA TYR A 243 14.44 -13.43 -6.79
C TYR A 243 15.22 -12.66 -5.74
N ALA A 244 16.11 -11.79 -6.21
CA ALA A 244 16.99 -10.98 -5.38
C ALA A 244 17.09 -9.57 -5.93
N VAL A 245 17.28 -8.62 -5.03
CA VAL A 245 17.58 -7.21 -5.34
C VAL A 245 18.98 -6.92 -4.84
N ASN A 246 19.87 -6.46 -5.72
CA ASN A 246 21.29 -6.24 -5.40
C ASN A 246 21.92 -7.43 -4.65
N ARG A 247 21.66 -8.64 -5.15
CA ARG A 247 22.07 -9.95 -4.61
C ARG A 247 21.35 -10.42 -3.34
N VAL A 248 20.57 -9.59 -2.66
CA VAL A 248 19.84 -10.04 -1.47
C VAL A 248 18.47 -10.57 -1.87
N SER A 249 18.25 -11.87 -1.65
CA SER A 249 16.93 -12.47 -1.70
C SER A 249 16.30 -12.35 -0.31
N TYR A 250 15.33 -11.45 -0.20
CA TYR A 250 14.75 -11.06 1.08
C TYR A 250 14.11 -12.24 1.81
N VAL A 251 14.31 -12.28 3.13
CA VAL A 251 13.65 -13.23 4.03
C VAL A 251 13.01 -12.42 5.14
N ASP A 252 11.73 -12.68 5.40
CA ASP A 252 11.03 -12.08 6.53
C ASP A 252 11.65 -12.57 7.85
N PRO A 253 12.14 -11.66 8.72
CA PRO A 253 12.56 -12.04 10.06
C PRO A 253 11.35 -12.46 10.92
N SER A 254 11.60 -13.29 11.94
CA SER A 254 10.55 -13.67 12.91
C SER A 254 10.05 -12.49 13.75
N THR A 255 10.87 -11.46 13.90
CA THR A 255 10.54 -10.22 14.60
C THR A 255 10.36 -9.10 13.57
N PRO A 256 9.20 -8.43 13.50
CA PRO A 256 8.98 -7.32 12.60
C PRO A 256 10.06 -6.25 12.73
N LEU A 257 10.55 -5.74 11.59
CA LEU A 257 11.61 -4.73 11.52
C LEU A 257 11.27 -3.50 12.37
N LYS A 258 10.02 -3.06 12.35
CA LYS A 258 9.60 -1.88 13.13
C LYS A 258 9.71 -2.09 14.63
N LEU A 259 9.42 -3.30 15.12
CA LEU A 259 9.57 -3.66 16.53
C LEU A 259 11.04 -3.83 16.89
N ALA A 260 11.82 -4.46 16.02
CA ALA A 260 13.25 -4.63 16.22
C ALA A 260 13.99 -3.29 16.31
N ASP A 261 13.65 -2.34 15.43
CA ASP A 261 14.14 -0.96 15.45
C ASP A 261 13.71 -0.24 16.74
N TRP A 262 12.41 -0.25 17.06
CA TRP A 262 11.86 0.46 18.23
C TRP A 262 12.42 -0.02 19.57
N TYR A 263 12.56 -1.33 19.75
CA TYR A 263 13.08 -1.94 20.99
C TYR A 263 14.58 -2.22 20.95
N ASN A 264 15.29 -1.80 19.90
CA ASN A 264 16.72 -2.02 19.71
C ASN A 264 17.14 -3.50 19.87
N ILE A 265 16.40 -4.41 19.22
CA ILE A 265 16.64 -5.86 19.31
C ILE A 265 17.79 -6.25 18.36
N PRO A 266 18.92 -6.75 18.88
CA PRO A 266 20.07 -7.06 18.04
C PRO A 266 19.84 -8.30 17.16
N GLY A 267 20.52 -8.34 16.01
CA GLY A 267 20.56 -9.53 15.14
C GLY A 267 19.36 -9.72 14.20
N VAL A 268 18.35 -8.86 14.25
CA VAL A 268 17.17 -8.96 13.38
C VAL A 268 17.45 -8.44 11.96
N PHE A 269 18.13 -7.29 11.86
CA PHE A 269 18.53 -6.70 10.58
C PHE A 269 19.88 -5.98 10.69
N ASN A 270 20.47 -5.68 9.53
CA ASN A 270 21.67 -4.87 9.41
C ASN A 270 21.54 -3.92 8.21
N LEU A 271 21.93 -2.66 8.39
CA LEU A 271 21.87 -1.63 7.35
C LEU A 271 22.91 -1.84 6.22
N ASN A 272 23.87 -2.74 6.41
CA ASN A 272 24.93 -3.02 5.45
C ASN A 272 24.68 -4.29 4.60
N THR A 273 23.58 -5.02 4.85
CA THR A 273 23.25 -6.28 4.14
C THR A 273 23.08 -6.05 2.64
N ILE A 274 22.41 -4.97 2.27
CA ILE A 274 22.19 -4.56 0.88
C ILE A 274 23.03 -3.31 0.58
N LYS A 275 23.50 -3.18 -0.66
CA LYS A 275 24.26 -2.02 -1.13
C LYS A 275 23.38 -1.12 -2.00
N ASP A 276 23.72 0.15 -2.04
CA ASP A 276 23.04 1.15 -2.87
C ASP A 276 23.20 0.90 -4.35
N THR A 277 24.24 0.17 -4.76
CA THR A 277 24.47 -0.16 -6.16
C THR A 277 24.65 -1.66 -6.32
N PRO A 278 24.27 -2.22 -7.49
CA PRO A 278 24.47 -3.64 -7.77
C PRO A 278 25.96 -3.98 -7.66
N SER A 279 26.27 -5.08 -6.96
CA SER A 279 27.63 -5.61 -6.86
C SER A 279 27.70 -6.96 -7.58
N PRO A 280 28.88 -7.36 -8.10
CA PRO A 280 29.07 -8.68 -8.67
C PRO A 280 29.00 -9.76 -7.58
N GLY A 281 28.67 -10.99 -7.98
CA GLY A 281 28.67 -12.17 -7.12
C GLY A 281 27.30 -12.84 -6.99
N PRO A 282 27.25 -14.02 -6.35
CA PRO A 282 26.02 -14.79 -6.23
C PRO A 282 25.03 -14.10 -5.29
N ALA A 283 23.73 -14.32 -5.56
CA ALA A 283 22.66 -13.94 -4.65
C ALA A 283 22.67 -14.81 -3.38
N PHE A 284 22.24 -14.24 -2.26
CA PHE A 284 22.18 -14.90 -0.95
C PHE A 284 20.91 -14.49 -0.19
N LEU A 285 20.53 -15.27 0.81
CA LEU A 285 19.40 -14.95 1.68
C LEU A 285 19.78 -13.91 2.71
N GLY A 286 18.92 -12.92 2.96
CA GLY A 286 19.16 -11.96 4.02
C GLY A 286 18.02 -10.99 4.24
N VAL A 287 18.06 -10.32 5.38
CA VAL A 287 17.15 -9.21 5.72
C VAL A 287 17.78 -7.92 5.19
N SER A 288 17.28 -7.41 4.07
CA SER A 288 17.75 -6.17 3.47
C SER A 288 17.01 -4.96 4.04
N VAL A 289 17.75 -4.05 4.67
CA VAL A 289 17.24 -2.75 5.12
C VAL A 289 18.16 -1.67 4.58
N ILE A 290 17.59 -0.65 3.94
CA ILE A 290 18.30 0.56 3.52
C ILE A 290 17.90 1.67 4.48
N GLY A 291 18.86 2.15 5.28
CA GLY A 291 18.64 3.30 6.15
C GLY A 291 18.79 4.61 5.38
N THR A 292 17.88 5.56 5.61
CA THR A 292 17.93 6.94 5.08
C THR A 292 17.74 7.92 6.22
N ALA A 293 18.26 9.14 6.10
CA ALA A 293 17.99 10.17 7.10
C ALA A 293 16.59 10.77 6.90
N LEU A 294 16.03 11.29 7.98
CA LEU A 294 14.76 12.02 7.93
C LEU A 294 14.91 13.24 7.01
N HIS A 295 13.97 13.40 6.08
CA HIS A 295 13.92 14.46 5.06
C HIS A 295 14.97 14.36 3.94
N ASP A 296 15.71 13.24 3.83
CA ASP A 296 16.52 13.02 2.63
C ASP A 296 15.64 12.97 1.38
N PHE A 297 16.05 13.68 0.33
CA PHE A 297 15.49 13.53 -1.00
C PHE A 297 16.30 12.50 -1.78
N ILE A 298 15.73 11.32 -1.95
CA ILE A 298 16.42 10.14 -2.49
C ILE A 298 16.02 9.90 -3.94
N GLU A 299 17.01 9.64 -4.79
CA GLU A 299 16.79 9.12 -6.14
C GLU A 299 16.88 7.59 -6.10
N ILE A 300 15.83 6.90 -6.55
CA ILE A 300 15.82 5.44 -6.69
C ILE A 300 15.73 5.09 -8.18
N VAL A 301 16.71 4.32 -8.65
CA VAL A 301 16.78 3.79 -10.00
C VAL A 301 16.45 2.30 -9.93
N PHE A 302 15.28 1.93 -10.42
CA PHE A 302 14.93 0.52 -10.58
C PHE A 302 15.45 -0.01 -11.91
N GLN A 303 16.23 -1.08 -11.85
CA GLN A 303 16.81 -1.71 -13.02
C GLN A 303 16.29 -3.13 -13.16
N ASN A 304 15.65 -3.40 -14.31
CA ASN A 304 15.16 -4.73 -14.63
C ASN A 304 16.15 -5.49 -15.54
N ASN A 305 16.86 -6.48 -14.99
CA ASN A 305 17.74 -7.37 -15.75
C ASN A 305 17.02 -8.63 -16.26
N GLU A 306 15.80 -8.87 -15.78
CA GLU A 306 14.97 -10.02 -16.12
C GLU A 306 14.14 -9.78 -17.37
N LEU A 307 13.79 -10.84 -18.11
CA LEU A 307 12.92 -10.72 -19.29
C LEU A 307 11.46 -10.44 -18.92
N LYS A 308 11.09 -10.71 -17.67
CA LYS A 308 9.74 -10.49 -17.16
C LYS A 308 9.59 -9.07 -16.68
N PHE A 309 8.47 -8.44 -17.05
CA PHE A 309 8.01 -7.17 -16.49
C PHE A 309 7.93 -7.26 -14.96
N GLN A 310 8.35 -6.20 -14.26
CA GLN A 310 8.22 -6.09 -12.81
C GLN A 310 7.55 -4.79 -12.41
N SER A 311 6.75 -4.85 -11.35
CA SER A 311 6.17 -3.67 -10.71
C SER A 311 6.85 -3.47 -9.36
N TRP A 312 7.32 -2.26 -9.11
CA TRP A 312 7.89 -1.85 -7.83
C TRP A 312 6.90 -0.97 -7.09
N HIS A 313 6.60 -1.33 -5.85
CA HIS A 313 5.70 -0.59 -4.97
C HIS A 313 6.48 -0.06 -3.76
N LEU A 314 6.14 1.14 -3.30
CA LEU A 314 6.69 1.72 -2.08
C LEU A 314 5.56 2.02 -1.09
N ASP A 315 5.52 1.27 -0.01
CA ASP A 315 4.58 1.50 1.09
C ASP A 315 4.90 2.81 1.84
N GLY A 316 3.87 3.42 2.41
CA GLY A 316 3.99 4.63 3.24
C GLY A 316 4.32 5.94 2.52
N ASN A 317 4.69 5.90 1.23
CA ASN A 317 5.12 7.09 0.49
C ASN A 317 4.63 7.12 -0.95
N SER A 318 4.77 8.28 -1.58
CA SER A 318 4.66 8.43 -3.03
C SER A 318 5.95 9.06 -3.55
N PHE A 319 6.27 8.80 -4.80
CA PHE A 319 7.48 9.27 -5.48
C PHE A 319 7.15 9.82 -6.86
N TYR A 320 8.01 10.70 -7.36
CA TYR A 320 7.90 11.26 -8.70
C TYR A 320 8.61 10.35 -9.70
N VAL A 321 7.89 9.90 -10.73
CA VAL A 321 8.52 9.15 -11.83
C VAL A 321 9.11 10.14 -12.84
N VAL A 322 10.42 10.33 -12.77
CA VAL A 322 11.12 11.36 -13.55
C VAL A 322 11.59 10.87 -14.91
N ALA A 323 11.81 9.57 -15.11
CA ALA A 323 12.23 9.03 -16.40
C ALA A 323 11.96 7.52 -16.53
N TYR A 324 11.89 7.08 -17.78
CA TYR A 324 12.08 5.69 -18.20
C TYR A 324 13.17 5.66 -19.26
N GLY A 325 13.90 4.56 -19.37
CA GLY A 325 14.88 4.37 -20.43
C GLY A 325 15.31 2.91 -20.55
N PRO A 326 15.69 2.48 -21.75
CA PRO A 326 16.24 1.14 -21.95
C PRO A 326 17.67 1.05 -21.43
N GLY A 327 18.08 -0.16 -21.04
CA GLY A 327 19.45 -0.47 -20.67
C GLY A 327 19.85 0.03 -19.28
N GLN A 328 21.15 0.01 -19.02
CA GLN A 328 21.71 0.32 -17.71
C GLN A 328 21.74 1.84 -17.50
N TRP A 329 21.24 2.28 -16.35
CA TRP A 329 21.25 3.70 -16.00
C TRP A 329 22.68 4.21 -15.82
N THR A 330 22.92 5.47 -16.23
CA THR A 330 24.16 6.19 -15.90
C THR A 330 23.84 7.61 -15.46
N PRO A 331 24.70 8.27 -14.66
CA PRO A 331 24.49 9.65 -14.23
C PRO A 331 24.20 10.65 -15.37
N LYS A 332 24.74 10.39 -16.57
CA LYS A 332 24.53 11.22 -17.77
C LYS A 332 23.08 11.23 -18.25
N MET A 333 22.25 10.27 -17.82
CA MET A 333 20.85 10.15 -18.20
C MET A 333 19.94 11.14 -17.47
N ARG A 334 20.41 11.77 -16.38
CA ARG A 334 19.64 12.81 -15.66
C ARG A 334 19.21 13.99 -16.55
N ARG A 335 19.93 14.22 -17.66
CA ARG A 335 19.54 15.20 -18.69
C ARG A 335 18.17 14.92 -19.34
N LYS A 336 17.65 13.70 -19.20
CA LYS A 336 16.35 13.28 -19.75
C LYS A 336 15.23 13.28 -18.71
N TYR A 337 15.53 13.65 -17.47
CA TYR A 337 14.53 13.63 -16.41
C TYR A 337 13.48 14.70 -16.64
N ASN A 338 12.22 14.32 -16.49
CA ASN A 338 11.17 15.26 -16.17
C ASN A 338 11.39 15.71 -14.72
N ASN A 339 11.82 16.96 -14.56
CA ASN A 339 12.03 17.64 -13.27
C ASN A 339 11.00 18.75 -13.04
N ILE A 340 9.94 18.78 -13.86
CA ILE A 340 8.95 19.86 -13.88
C ILE A 340 7.63 19.37 -13.28
N ASP A 341 7.00 18.36 -13.87
CA ASP A 341 5.60 17.99 -13.62
C ASP A 341 5.37 16.48 -13.57
N GLY A 342 6.31 15.76 -12.94
CA GLY A 342 6.25 14.32 -12.76
C GLY A 342 5.02 13.94 -11.95
N VAL A 343 4.34 12.88 -12.37
CA VAL A 343 3.17 12.37 -11.66
C VAL A 343 3.65 11.61 -10.42
N ALA A 344 3.14 12.00 -9.25
CA ALA A 344 3.36 11.27 -8.01
C ALA A 344 2.66 9.90 -8.06
N ARG A 345 3.39 8.83 -7.77
CA ARG A 345 2.91 7.45 -7.77
C ARG A 345 3.45 6.70 -6.56
N HIS A 346 2.85 5.57 -6.24
CA HIS A 346 3.40 4.61 -5.25
C HIS A 346 3.78 3.28 -5.90
N THR A 347 3.45 3.08 -7.19
CA THR A 347 3.82 1.90 -7.98
C THR A 347 4.36 2.32 -9.33
N VAL A 348 5.45 1.69 -9.77
CA VAL A 348 6.08 1.93 -11.08
C VAL A 348 6.37 0.62 -11.80
N PRO A 349 5.98 0.50 -13.08
CA PRO A 349 6.37 -0.63 -13.91
C PRO A 349 7.80 -0.47 -14.42
N VAL A 350 8.56 -1.56 -14.49
CA VAL A 350 9.94 -1.57 -15.00
C VAL A 350 10.10 -2.72 -15.99
N ILE A 351 10.36 -2.35 -17.24
CA ILE A 351 10.72 -3.26 -18.32
C ILE A 351 12.24 -3.29 -18.48
N LYS A 352 12.75 -4.33 -19.13
CA LYS A 352 14.16 -4.49 -19.44
C LYS A 352 14.63 -3.54 -20.54
#